data_AF-A0A9X0AI19-F1
#
_entry.id   AF-A0A9X0AI19-F1
#
_cell.length_a   1.000
_cell.length_b   1.000
_cell.length_c   1.000
_cell.angle_alpha   90.00
_cell.angle_beta   90.00
_cell.angle_gamma   90.00
#
_symmetry.space_group_name_H-M   'P 1'
#
loop_
_entity.id
_entity.type
_entity.pdbx_description
1 polymer ?
#
loop_
_entity_poly.entity_id
_entity_poly.type
_entity_poly.pdbx_seq_one_letter_code
_entity_poly.pdbx_strand_id
1 'polypeptide(L)'
;MDTFSSLSLAKALLPEMPMIGKTLFSHTLGLSPNSTHWDLKTELTVNILRSFTYGVPGSISRTQAATLHDPGIKGRIWISKVTLPVPSEDDVRQKLFQVIEEMKDPGDSQHEGGFIEPEFLPVEGEWTGYRASCPKSAARLRISETQQYAEMMKEVTSPVTILHIHGGAHWLLDPASYRQPLKKLAKLTGGRVLSLRYRLAPQNPFPAALLDCLVAYLNLLFPPAGSLHTTVSPENIIISGDSAGGNLSLSLLLLLLHLNKTSTPITWNGESHLIPVPAGLSLNSPWTDLLCSCPSLERNKAYDYIPPPSIFPPPHSIRYPSCPLWPTPSPRSNIYCEDTFLIHPLVSPLSAGASAWKGSPPILFQIGTELLADESKILAARMANVGVTIRWEEYEYMPHCFALLLPHLRGTKRCFESWARFCGEVGGVQEMEKGEKKREITASGVKISANGVKETEVDVKGLWEESDEVVLERMRERESVLVSWGKEVDGNGNENVNGGGNERARL
;
A
#
# COMPACT_ATOMS: atom_id res chain seq x y z
N MET A 1 -14.80 -8.96 -8.65
CA MET A 1 -15.09 -10.07 -9.59
C MET A 1 -16.27 -9.79 -10.55
N ASP A 2 -16.75 -8.55 -10.70
CA ASP A 2 -17.87 -8.22 -11.63
C ASP A 2 -17.43 -7.81 -13.05
N THR A 3 -16.19 -8.11 -13.46
CA THR A 3 -15.57 -7.54 -14.67
C THR A 3 -15.11 -8.56 -15.71
N PHE A 4 -15.24 -9.85 -15.46
CA PHE A 4 -15.06 -10.88 -16.50
C PHE A 4 -16.39 -11.15 -17.20
N SER A 5 -16.37 -11.39 -18.52
CA SER A 5 -17.54 -12.01 -19.15
C SER A 5 -17.77 -13.35 -18.46
N SER A 6 -19.03 -13.77 -18.30
CA SER A 6 -19.38 -15.05 -17.67
C SER A 6 -18.58 -16.22 -18.26
N LEU A 7 -18.25 -16.13 -19.56
CA LEU A 7 -17.44 -17.09 -20.29
C LEU A 7 -15.94 -17.05 -19.92
N SER A 8 -15.34 -15.88 -19.72
CA SER A 8 -13.92 -15.77 -19.35
C SER A 8 -13.71 -16.12 -17.87
N LEU A 9 -14.65 -15.78 -16.99
CA LEU A 9 -14.64 -16.23 -15.60
C LEU A 9 -14.79 -17.75 -15.52
N ALA A 10 -15.72 -18.34 -16.28
CA ALA A 10 -15.90 -19.79 -16.33
C ALA A 10 -14.64 -20.52 -16.85
N LYS A 11 -13.96 -19.97 -17.88
CA LYS A 11 -12.69 -20.53 -18.38
C LYS A 11 -11.57 -20.42 -17.35
N ALA A 12 -11.48 -19.31 -16.62
CA ALA A 12 -10.46 -19.11 -15.59
C ALA A 12 -10.68 -20.02 -14.36
N LEU A 13 -11.93 -20.35 -14.03
CA LEU A 13 -12.30 -21.20 -12.90
C LEU A 13 -12.35 -22.70 -13.23
N LEU A 14 -12.36 -23.07 -14.52
CA LEU A 14 -12.44 -24.48 -14.94
C LEU A 14 -11.34 -25.38 -14.34
N PRO A 15 -10.06 -24.95 -14.28
CA PRO A 15 -9.00 -25.73 -13.64
C PRO A 15 -9.20 -25.91 -12.12
N GLU A 16 -9.93 -24.99 -11.49
CA GLU A 16 -10.16 -24.96 -10.05
C GLU A 16 -11.35 -25.81 -9.60
N MET A 17 -12.14 -26.37 -10.53
CA MET A 17 -13.35 -27.15 -10.22
C MET A 17 -13.13 -28.29 -9.22
N PRO A 18 -12.02 -29.08 -9.28
CA PRO A 18 -11.74 -30.11 -8.27
C PRO A 18 -11.53 -29.51 -6.86
N MET A 19 -10.82 -28.38 -6.77
CA MET A 19 -10.57 -27.68 -5.51
C MET A 19 -11.87 -27.06 -4.95
N ILE A 20 -12.69 -26.46 -5.81
CA ILE A 20 -14.01 -25.91 -5.46
C ILE A 20 -14.90 -27.02 -4.89
N GLY A 21 -14.97 -28.17 -5.57
CA GLY A 21 -15.75 -29.32 -5.11
C GLY A 21 -15.27 -29.86 -3.76
N LYS A 22 -13.96 -29.99 -3.56
CA LYS A 22 -13.36 -30.39 -2.28
C LYS A 22 -13.67 -29.39 -1.17
N THR A 23 -13.55 -28.09 -1.44
CA THR A 23 -13.83 -27.03 -0.45
C THR A 23 -15.30 -27.06 -0.05
N LEU A 24 -16.23 -27.19 -1.01
CA LEU A 24 -17.66 -27.32 -0.73
C LEU A 24 -17.95 -28.52 0.18
N PHE A 25 -17.40 -29.69 -0.15
CA PHE A 25 -17.59 -30.90 0.66
C PHE A 25 -17.01 -30.75 2.07
N SER A 26 -15.75 -30.30 2.21
CA SER A 26 -15.11 -30.15 3.51
C SER A 26 -15.78 -29.10 4.39
N HIS A 27 -16.19 -27.96 3.81
CA HIS A 27 -16.84 -26.89 4.55
C HIS A 27 -18.24 -27.31 5.03
N THR A 28 -19.04 -27.96 4.17
CA THR A 28 -20.40 -28.41 4.54
C THR A 28 -20.39 -29.47 5.63
N LEU A 29 -19.32 -30.28 5.72
CA LEU A 29 -19.15 -31.28 6.78
C LEU A 29 -18.43 -30.75 8.03
N GLY A 30 -18.08 -29.46 8.09
CA GLY A 30 -17.33 -28.88 9.20
C GLY A 30 -15.89 -29.42 9.36
N LEU A 31 -15.35 -30.04 8.31
CA LEU A 31 -14.02 -30.64 8.29
C LEU A 31 -12.92 -29.60 7.96
N SER A 32 -13.31 -28.44 7.42
CA SER A 32 -12.38 -27.34 7.19
C SER A 32 -12.08 -26.61 8.51
N PRO A 33 -10.81 -26.39 8.87
CA PRO A 33 -10.43 -25.60 10.05
C PRO A 33 -11.03 -24.20 10.08
N ASN A 34 -11.38 -23.64 8.91
CA ASN A 34 -11.92 -22.30 8.78
C ASN A 34 -13.45 -22.26 8.77
N SER A 35 -14.13 -23.41 8.73
CA SER A 35 -15.60 -23.49 8.68
C SER A 35 -16.31 -22.93 9.91
N THR A 36 -15.59 -22.82 11.05
CA THR A 36 -16.07 -22.17 12.27
C THR A 36 -16.01 -20.64 12.23
N HIS A 37 -15.28 -20.07 11.28
CA HIS A 37 -14.96 -18.64 11.23
C HIS A 37 -15.42 -17.95 9.94
N TRP A 38 -15.44 -18.68 8.82
CA TRP A 38 -15.78 -18.15 7.50
C TRP A 38 -17.09 -18.73 7.00
N ASP A 39 -17.81 -17.95 6.20
CA ASP A 39 -18.83 -18.52 5.34
C ASP A 39 -18.18 -19.23 4.14
N LEU A 40 -18.92 -20.15 3.52
CA LEU A 40 -18.46 -20.90 2.36
C LEU A 40 -17.96 -19.99 1.23
N LYS A 41 -18.62 -18.85 1.02
CA LYS A 41 -18.25 -17.89 -0.03
C LYS A 41 -16.87 -17.29 0.23
N THR A 42 -16.55 -16.99 1.48
CA THR A 42 -15.26 -16.47 1.91
C THR A 42 -14.18 -17.52 1.73
N GLU A 43 -14.42 -18.75 2.19
CA GLU A 43 -13.45 -19.84 2.04
C GLU A 43 -13.14 -20.16 0.57
N LEU A 44 -14.18 -20.23 -0.28
CA LEU A 44 -14.01 -20.38 -1.72
C LEU A 44 -13.22 -19.22 -2.34
N THR A 45 -13.51 -17.98 -1.95
CA THR A 45 -12.80 -16.80 -2.47
C THR A 45 -11.32 -16.85 -2.10
N VAL A 46 -11.00 -17.16 -0.84
CA VAL A 46 -9.62 -17.28 -0.36
C VAL A 46 -8.89 -18.43 -1.06
N ASN A 47 -9.51 -19.59 -1.23
CA ASN A 47 -8.87 -20.71 -1.91
C ASN A 47 -8.65 -20.46 -3.41
N ILE A 48 -9.57 -19.74 -4.08
CA ILE A 48 -9.35 -19.27 -5.46
C ILE A 48 -8.17 -18.29 -5.50
N LEU A 49 -8.07 -17.35 -4.56
CA LEU A 49 -6.93 -16.43 -4.51
C LEU A 49 -5.60 -17.18 -4.31
N ARG A 50 -5.57 -18.17 -3.41
CA ARG A 50 -4.41 -19.05 -3.19
C ARG A 50 -3.95 -19.74 -4.46
N SER A 51 -4.87 -20.20 -5.32
CA SER A 51 -4.48 -20.89 -6.56
C SER A 51 -3.74 -19.97 -7.53
N PHE A 52 -4.02 -18.65 -7.50
CA PHE A 52 -3.30 -17.65 -8.27
C PHE A 52 -1.97 -17.21 -7.64
N THR A 53 -1.86 -17.21 -6.31
CA THR A 53 -0.70 -16.67 -5.58
C THR A 53 0.33 -17.71 -5.15
N TYR A 54 -0.06 -18.98 -4.99
CA TYR A 54 0.84 -20.06 -4.57
C TYR A 54 1.48 -20.78 -5.77
N GLY A 55 1.03 -20.47 -6.99
CA GLY A 55 1.58 -21.04 -8.22
C GLY A 55 3.02 -20.59 -8.49
N VAL A 56 3.72 -21.35 -9.33
CA VAL A 56 5.03 -20.93 -9.85
C VAL A 56 4.86 -19.60 -10.60
N PRO A 57 5.66 -18.56 -10.29
CA PRO A 57 5.53 -17.26 -10.93
C PRO A 57 5.67 -17.35 -12.44
N GLY A 58 4.74 -16.74 -13.17
CA GLY A 58 4.91 -16.46 -14.60
C GLY A 58 5.95 -15.36 -14.84
N SER A 59 6.22 -15.04 -16.11
CA SER A 59 7.05 -13.86 -16.44
C SER A 59 6.41 -12.58 -15.90
N ILE A 60 7.24 -11.64 -15.46
CA ILE A 60 6.79 -10.34 -14.94
C ILE A 60 5.87 -9.65 -15.94
N SER A 61 6.26 -9.62 -17.22
CA SER A 61 5.47 -9.01 -18.29
C SER A 61 4.08 -9.60 -18.42
N ARG A 62 3.95 -10.92 -18.28
CA ARG A 62 2.65 -11.60 -18.36
C ARG A 62 1.79 -11.28 -17.15
N THR A 63 2.37 -11.28 -15.95
CA THR A 63 1.65 -11.01 -14.71
C THR A 63 1.21 -9.55 -14.62
N GLN A 64 2.08 -8.60 -15.01
CA GLN A 64 1.72 -7.18 -15.12
C GLN A 64 0.63 -6.98 -16.18
N ALA A 65 0.74 -7.56 -17.37
CA ALA A 65 -0.31 -7.43 -18.39
C ALA A 65 -1.68 -7.94 -17.90
N ALA A 66 -1.72 -8.98 -17.07
CA ALA A 66 -2.96 -9.50 -16.49
C ALA A 66 -3.52 -8.60 -15.37
N THR A 67 -2.66 -8.04 -14.52
CA THR A 67 -3.07 -7.26 -13.34
C THR A 67 -3.30 -5.77 -13.62
N LEU A 68 -2.73 -5.25 -14.72
CA LEU A 68 -2.91 -3.87 -15.20
C LEU A 68 -4.09 -3.71 -16.16
N HIS A 69 -4.88 -4.77 -16.35
CA HIS A 69 -6.02 -4.72 -17.24
C HIS A 69 -7.09 -3.72 -16.75
N ASP A 70 -7.36 -2.68 -17.53
CA ASP A 70 -8.44 -1.72 -17.27
C ASP A 70 -9.80 -2.32 -17.72
N PRO A 71 -10.71 -2.67 -16.78
CA PRO A 71 -12.01 -3.26 -17.12
C PRO A 71 -13.02 -2.24 -17.70
N GLY A 72 -12.60 -0.98 -17.86
CA GLY A 72 -13.43 0.15 -18.23
C GLY A 72 -14.18 0.78 -17.05
N ILE A 73 -14.79 1.92 -17.32
CA ILE A 73 -15.48 2.75 -16.32
C ILE A 73 -16.98 2.60 -16.51
N LYS A 74 -17.67 2.08 -15.49
CA LYS A 74 -19.12 1.84 -15.52
C LYS A 74 -19.77 2.09 -14.16
N GLY A 75 -21.02 2.55 -14.21
CA GLY A 75 -21.90 2.72 -13.07
C GLY A 75 -21.80 4.08 -12.39
N ARG A 76 -22.12 4.09 -11.10
CA ARG A 76 -22.22 5.28 -10.24
C ARG A 76 -20.87 5.84 -9.80
N ILE A 77 -20.00 6.11 -10.76
CA ILE A 77 -18.64 6.56 -10.53
C ILE A 77 -18.29 7.67 -11.50
N TRP A 78 -17.66 8.71 -10.98
CA TRP A 78 -16.90 9.68 -11.75
C TRP A 78 -15.45 9.24 -11.78
N ILE A 79 -14.86 9.24 -12.97
CA ILE A 79 -13.43 9.07 -13.17
C ILE A 79 -12.96 10.17 -14.12
N SER A 80 -12.05 11.00 -13.63
CA SER A 80 -11.25 11.92 -14.46
C SER A 80 -9.80 11.46 -14.42
N LYS A 81 -9.28 11.01 -15.57
CA LYS A 81 -7.86 10.68 -15.72
C LYS A 81 -7.04 11.97 -15.69
N VAL A 82 -5.88 11.94 -15.05
CA VAL A 82 -5.00 13.10 -14.90
C VAL A 82 -3.55 12.69 -15.05
N THR A 83 -2.75 13.60 -15.59
CA THR A 83 -1.29 13.55 -15.56
C THR A 83 -0.81 14.74 -14.74
N LEU A 84 -0.17 14.45 -13.61
CA LEU A 84 0.35 15.42 -12.68
C LEU A 84 1.73 15.87 -13.20
N PRO A 85 1.89 17.13 -13.60
CA PRO A 85 3.16 17.60 -14.13
C PRO A 85 4.25 17.64 -13.06
N VAL A 86 5.49 17.61 -13.53
CA VAL A 86 6.68 17.92 -12.73
C VAL A 86 7.28 19.24 -13.24
N PRO A 87 7.86 20.07 -12.37
CA PRO A 87 8.51 21.29 -12.80
C PRO A 87 9.88 20.98 -13.43
N SER A 88 10.53 21.99 -14.01
CA SER A 88 11.81 21.81 -14.71
C SER A 88 13.02 21.64 -13.77
N GLU A 89 12.91 22.11 -12.54
CA GLU A 89 13.94 21.96 -11.51
C GLU A 89 14.02 20.53 -10.94
N ASP A 90 15.21 20.11 -10.52
CA ASP A 90 15.46 18.74 -10.02
C ASP A 90 15.47 18.63 -8.48
N ASP A 91 15.12 19.70 -7.77
CA ASP A 91 15.33 19.80 -6.31
C ASP A 91 14.59 18.70 -5.53
N VAL A 92 13.38 18.32 -5.98
CA VAL A 92 12.59 17.24 -5.39
C VAL A 92 13.35 15.90 -5.36
N ARG A 93 13.99 15.53 -6.47
CA ARG A 93 14.80 14.32 -6.58
C ARG A 93 16.03 14.40 -5.69
N GLN A 94 16.74 15.54 -5.74
CA GLN A 94 17.94 15.73 -4.95
C GLN A 94 17.65 15.67 -3.45
N LYS A 95 16.52 16.25 -2.99
CA LYS A 95 16.08 16.13 -1.59
C LYS A 95 15.70 14.71 -1.22
N LEU A 96 15.01 13.98 -2.11
CA LEU A 96 14.72 12.56 -1.87
C LEU A 96 16.01 11.74 -1.69
N PHE A 97 17.00 11.92 -2.58
CA PHE A 97 18.27 11.19 -2.52
C PHE A 97 19.06 11.54 -1.28
N GLN A 98 19.11 12.84 -0.92
CA GLN A 98 19.71 13.30 0.32
C GLN A 98 19.08 12.60 1.54
N VAL A 99 17.74 12.54 1.62
CA VAL A 99 17.07 11.89 2.75
C VAL A 99 17.30 10.38 2.78
N ILE A 100 17.35 9.71 1.62
CA ILE A 100 17.72 8.29 1.56
C ILE A 100 19.10 8.06 2.18
N GLU A 101 20.10 8.87 1.81
CA GLU A 101 21.44 8.73 2.38
C GLU A 101 21.49 9.08 3.88
N GLU A 102 20.77 10.11 4.32
CA GLU A 102 20.71 10.53 5.73
C GLU A 102 20.00 9.52 6.64
N MET A 103 19.09 8.71 6.08
CA MET A 103 18.32 7.70 6.83
C MET A 103 18.97 6.31 6.85
N LYS A 104 20.13 6.13 6.22
CA LYS A 104 20.93 4.90 6.36
C LYS A 104 21.41 4.74 7.80
N ASP A 105 21.50 3.49 8.26
CA ASP A 105 22.02 3.20 9.59
C ASP A 105 23.54 3.54 9.64
N PRO A 106 24.02 4.33 10.61
CA PRO A 106 25.45 4.65 10.74
C PRO A 106 26.35 3.41 10.90
N GLY A 107 25.80 2.28 11.40
CA GLY A 107 26.50 1.00 11.49
C GLY A 107 26.65 0.27 10.15
N ASP A 108 25.96 0.74 9.11
CA ASP A 108 25.86 0.11 7.79
C ASP A 108 26.98 0.56 6.83
N SER A 109 28.20 0.64 7.36
CA SER A 109 29.42 0.91 6.58
C SER A 109 29.83 -0.27 5.68
N GLN A 110 29.08 -1.38 5.71
CA GLN A 110 29.37 -2.60 4.95
C GLN A 110 28.54 -2.75 3.67
N HIS A 111 27.62 -1.83 3.36
CA HIS A 111 26.78 -1.91 2.17
C HIS A 111 27.32 -0.99 1.07
N GLU A 112 28.29 -1.51 0.30
CA GLU A 112 28.62 -0.99 -1.03
C GLU A 112 27.40 -1.22 -1.95
N GLY A 113 26.42 -0.33 -1.91
CA GLY A 113 25.18 -0.44 -2.69
C GLY A 113 24.48 0.91 -2.84
N GLY A 114 23.88 1.12 -4.01
CA GLY A 114 23.11 2.31 -4.34
C GLY A 114 21.73 1.97 -4.89
N PHE A 115 20.92 2.99 -5.12
CA PHE A 115 19.70 2.86 -5.90
C PHE A 115 19.90 3.50 -7.27
N ILE A 116 19.08 3.09 -8.24
CA ILE A 116 19.06 3.75 -9.56
C ILE A 116 18.29 5.06 -9.39
N GLU A 117 18.94 6.19 -9.66
CA GLU A 117 18.29 7.51 -9.64
C GLU A 117 17.17 7.55 -10.69
N PRO A 118 15.89 7.56 -10.30
CA PRO A 118 14.79 7.48 -11.25
C PRO A 118 14.60 8.81 -11.97
N GLU A 119 14.21 8.79 -13.25
CA GLU A 119 13.87 10.01 -14.00
C GLU A 119 12.76 10.82 -13.30
N PHE A 120 12.81 12.15 -13.47
CA PHE A 120 11.77 13.06 -13.00
C PHE A 120 10.66 13.17 -14.04
N LEU A 121 9.60 12.38 -13.88
CA LEU A 121 8.54 12.26 -14.88
C LEU A 121 7.18 12.68 -14.32
N PRO A 122 6.27 13.20 -15.18
CA PRO A 122 4.88 13.39 -14.82
C PRO A 122 4.23 12.10 -14.32
N VAL A 123 3.35 12.22 -13.32
CA VAL A 123 2.72 11.06 -12.66
C VAL A 123 1.27 10.93 -13.10
N GLU A 124 0.89 9.77 -13.60
CA GLU A 124 -0.51 9.51 -13.97
C GLU A 124 -1.37 9.14 -12.76
N GLY A 125 -2.68 9.42 -12.85
CA GLY A 125 -3.64 9.05 -11.82
C GLY A 125 -5.08 9.18 -12.26
N GLU A 126 -5.98 8.86 -11.34
CA GLU A 126 -7.43 9.00 -11.53
C GLU A 126 -8.06 9.72 -10.35
N TRP A 127 -8.71 10.86 -10.64
CA TRP A 127 -9.68 11.45 -9.74
C TRP A 127 -10.95 10.61 -9.75
N THR A 128 -11.35 10.13 -8.57
CA THR A 128 -12.51 9.29 -8.34
C THR A 128 -13.51 10.01 -7.45
N GLY A 129 -14.76 10.04 -7.90
CA GLY A 129 -15.90 10.56 -7.14
C GLY A 129 -17.13 9.66 -7.26
N TYR A 130 -18.12 9.90 -6.41
CA TYR A 130 -19.40 9.21 -6.49
C TYR A 130 -20.34 9.95 -7.45
N ARG A 131 -20.96 9.21 -8.38
CA ARG A 131 -21.97 9.74 -9.30
C ARG A 131 -23.35 9.29 -8.85
N ALA A 132 -24.04 10.11 -8.08
CA ALA A 132 -25.30 9.77 -7.41
C ALA A 132 -26.45 9.60 -8.41
N SER A 133 -26.53 10.50 -9.40
CA SER A 133 -27.69 10.69 -10.29
C SER A 133 -27.76 9.73 -11.49
N CYS A 134 -27.15 8.54 -11.43
CA CYS A 134 -27.18 7.58 -12.55
C CYS A 134 -27.51 6.12 -12.17
N PRO A 135 -28.01 5.30 -13.11
CA PRO A 135 -28.21 3.86 -12.90
C PRO A 135 -26.90 3.11 -12.58
N LYS A 136 -27.01 1.95 -11.90
CA LYS A 136 -25.83 1.11 -11.57
C LYS A 136 -25.04 0.64 -12.80
N SER A 137 -25.70 0.53 -13.95
CA SER A 137 -25.12 0.11 -15.24
C SER A 137 -24.81 1.29 -16.18
N ALA A 138 -24.89 2.53 -15.70
CA ALA A 138 -24.66 3.71 -16.54
C ALA A 138 -23.30 3.66 -17.23
N ALA A 139 -23.27 3.98 -18.52
CA ALA A 139 -22.02 4.15 -19.24
C ALA A 139 -21.27 5.41 -18.74
N ARG A 140 -19.94 5.38 -18.88
CA ARG A 140 -19.12 6.59 -18.75
C ARG A 140 -19.60 7.64 -19.74
N LEU A 141 -19.69 8.90 -19.31
CA LEU A 141 -19.98 10.00 -20.22
C LEU A 141 -18.82 10.18 -21.21
N ARG A 142 -19.15 10.48 -22.48
CA ARG A 142 -18.16 10.78 -23.53
C ARG A 142 -17.86 12.28 -23.55
N ILE A 143 -17.26 12.77 -22.48
CA ILE A 143 -16.84 14.17 -22.27
C ILE A 143 -15.35 14.21 -21.94
N SER A 144 -14.72 15.39 -22.05
CA SER A 144 -13.29 15.54 -21.75
C SER A 144 -12.99 15.28 -20.27
N GLU A 145 -11.75 14.90 -19.94
CA GLU A 145 -11.35 14.65 -18.55
C GLU A 145 -11.55 15.89 -17.67
N THR A 146 -11.25 17.10 -18.17
CA THR A 146 -11.56 18.36 -17.50
C THR A 146 -13.06 18.51 -17.18
N GLN A 147 -13.94 18.13 -18.11
CA GLN A 147 -15.38 18.15 -17.87
C GLN A 147 -15.82 17.05 -16.91
N GLN A 148 -15.22 15.85 -16.95
CA GLN A 148 -15.48 14.81 -15.95
C GLN A 148 -15.16 15.32 -14.54
N TYR A 149 -14.01 15.97 -14.37
CA TYR A 149 -13.59 16.55 -13.09
C TYR A 149 -14.55 17.65 -12.64
N ALA A 150 -14.90 18.59 -13.53
CA ALA A 150 -15.81 19.68 -13.20
C ALA A 150 -17.21 19.18 -12.80
N GLU A 151 -17.78 18.22 -13.51
CA GLU A 151 -19.08 17.62 -13.15
C GLU A 151 -19.00 16.81 -11.85
N MET A 152 -17.92 16.07 -11.64
CA MET A 152 -17.67 15.37 -10.38
C MET A 152 -17.67 16.34 -9.19
N MET A 153 -16.97 17.47 -9.33
CA MET A 153 -16.84 18.46 -8.26
C MET A 153 -18.17 19.12 -7.87
N LYS A 154 -19.19 19.11 -8.74
CA LYS A 154 -20.55 19.56 -8.37
C LYS A 154 -21.25 18.62 -7.38
N GLU A 155 -20.82 17.35 -7.30
CA GLU A 155 -21.36 16.35 -6.37
C GLU A 155 -20.49 16.15 -5.12
N VAL A 156 -19.30 16.77 -5.06
CA VAL A 156 -18.42 16.72 -3.88
C VAL A 156 -18.95 17.69 -2.82
N THR A 157 -19.23 17.19 -1.62
CA THR A 157 -19.82 17.95 -0.50
C THR A 157 -18.88 18.11 0.68
N SER A 158 -17.71 17.48 0.65
CA SER A 158 -16.67 17.55 1.69
C SER A 158 -15.33 17.95 1.07
N PRO A 159 -14.52 18.79 1.73
CA PRO A 159 -13.20 19.16 1.21
C PRO A 159 -12.17 18.01 1.33
N VAL A 160 -12.52 16.92 2.05
CA VAL A 160 -11.69 15.71 2.20
C VAL A 160 -11.21 15.23 0.83
N THR A 161 -9.90 15.22 0.68
CA THR A 161 -9.18 14.72 -0.50
C THR A 161 -8.29 13.58 -0.06
N ILE A 162 -8.57 12.38 -0.57
CA ILE A 162 -7.79 11.19 -0.24
C ILE A 162 -6.76 10.98 -1.35
N LEU A 163 -5.48 11.02 -1.01
CA LEU A 163 -4.40 10.54 -1.87
C LEU A 163 -4.26 9.05 -1.66
N HIS A 164 -4.78 8.23 -2.58
CA HIS A 164 -4.74 6.77 -2.45
C HIS A 164 -3.60 6.17 -3.28
N ILE A 165 -2.78 5.37 -2.61
CA ILE A 165 -1.67 4.62 -3.15
C ILE A 165 -2.05 3.14 -3.07
N HIS A 166 -2.21 2.51 -4.21
CA HIS A 166 -2.72 1.14 -4.27
C HIS A 166 -1.70 0.10 -3.79
N GLY A 167 -2.18 -1.03 -3.27
CA GLY A 167 -1.39 -2.24 -3.07
C GLY A 167 -1.00 -2.94 -4.37
N GLY A 168 -0.38 -4.11 -4.26
CA GLY A 168 0.12 -4.88 -5.43
C GLY A 168 1.62 -5.16 -5.39
N ALA A 169 2.18 -5.33 -4.20
CA ALA A 169 3.59 -5.69 -3.99
C ALA A 169 4.61 -4.76 -4.69
N HIS A 170 4.25 -3.50 -4.99
CA HIS A 170 5.03 -2.51 -5.77
C HIS A 170 5.20 -2.79 -7.28
N TRP A 171 4.70 -3.92 -7.79
CA TRP A 171 4.89 -4.31 -9.19
C TRP A 171 3.62 -4.76 -9.92
N LEU A 172 2.47 -4.73 -9.25
CA LEU A 172 1.17 -5.16 -9.75
C LEU A 172 0.11 -4.08 -9.54
N LEU A 173 -1.01 -4.27 -10.23
CA LEU A 173 -2.24 -3.48 -10.09
C LEU A 173 -2.08 -2.01 -10.49
N ASP A 174 -3.21 -1.30 -10.43
CA ASP A 174 -3.41 -0.01 -11.07
C ASP A 174 -4.57 0.75 -10.40
N PRO A 175 -4.70 2.09 -10.50
CA PRO A 175 -5.93 2.79 -10.13
C PRO A 175 -7.21 2.16 -10.66
N ALA A 176 -7.19 1.60 -11.88
CA ALA A 176 -8.33 0.93 -12.48
C ALA A 176 -8.85 -0.25 -11.62
N SER A 177 -7.95 -0.94 -10.91
CA SER A 177 -8.28 -2.05 -10.01
C SER A 177 -8.99 -1.59 -8.72
N TYR A 178 -8.83 -0.32 -8.34
CA TYR A 178 -9.32 0.25 -7.07
C TYR A 178 -10.57 1.12 -7.23
N ARG A 179 -11.06 1.34 -8.45
CA ARG A 179 -12.23 2.21 -8.71
C ARG A 179 -13.45 1.88 -7.84
N GLN A 180 -13.77 0.60 -7.64
CA GLN A 180 -14.96 0.20 -6.85
C GLN A 180 -14.83 0.51 -5.35
N PRO A 181 -13.75 0.10 -4.65
CA PRO A 181 -13.55 0.48 -3.26
C PRO A 181 -13.41 2.00 -3.08
N LEU A 182 -12.68 2.70 -3.97
CA LEU A 182 -12.49 4.14 -3.84
C LEU A 182 -13.75 4.95 -4.14
N LYS A 183 -14.60 4.50 -5.06
CA LYS A 183 -15.96 5.05 -5.24
C LYS A 183 -16.79 4.93 -3.96
N LYS A 184 -16.69 3.80 -3.25
CA LYS A 184 -17.40 3.60 -1.98
C LYS A 184 -16.88 4.58 -0.93
N LEU A 185 -15.57 4.78 -0.86
CA LEU A 185 -14.93 5.73 0.05
C LEU A 185 -15.35 7.18 -0.26
N ALA A 186 -15.24 7.61 -1.53
CA ALA A 186 -15.70 8.93 -1.98
C ALA A 186 -17.18 9.18 -1.64
N LYS A 187 -18.04 8.16 -1.80
CA LYS A 187 -19.44 8.25 -1.40
C LYS A 187 -19.61 8.48 0.10
N LEU A 188 -18.89 7.71 0.91
CA LEU A 188 -19.06 7.74 2.37
C LEU A 188 -18.46 9.00 3.01
N THR A 189 -17.39 9.54 2.43
CA THR A 189 -16.79 10.79 2.91
C THR A 189 -17.44 12.04 2.33
N GLY A 190 -18.20 11.91 1.22
CA GLY A 190 -18.65 13.04 0.42
C GLY A 190 -17.51 13.80 -0.27
N GLY A 191 -16.28 13.27 -0.18
CA GLY A 191 -15.08 13.86 -0.71
C GLY A 191 -14.68 13.27 -2.07
N ARG A 192 -13.41 13.41 -2.41
CA ARG A 192 -12.81 12.91 -3.65
C ARG A 192 -11.53 12.14 -3.37
N VAL A 193 -11.16 11.24 -4.28
CA VAL A 193 -9.95 10.42 -4.18
C VAL A 193 -9.08 10.65 -5.40
N LEU A 194 -7.79 10.95 -5.21
CA LEU A 194 -6.77 10.87 -6.24
C LEU A 194 -6.03 9.54 -6.08
N SER A 195 -6.26 8.60 -7.00
CA SER A 195 -5.58 7.30 -7.01
C SER A 195 -4.38 7.35 -7.96
N LEU A 196 -3.19 7.03 -7.46
CA LEU A 196 -1.94 7.15 -8.24
C LEU A 196 -1.66 5.91 -9.08
N ARG A 197 -1.20 6.14 -10.32
CA ARG A 197 -0.53 5.13 -11.15
C ARG A 197 0.97 5.32 -11.00
N TYR A 198 1.49 4.98 -9.83
CA TYR A 198 2.92 5.09 -9.55
C TYR A 198 3.70 4.07 -10.40
N ARG A 199 4.96 4.40 -10.72
CA ARG A 199 5.84 3.53 -11.51
C ARG A 199 6.10 2.21 -10.79
N LEU A 200 5.99 1.12 -11.54
CA LEU A 200 6.12 -0.23 -11.01
C LEU A 200 7.54 -0.76 -11.13
N ALA A 201 7.92 -1.54 -10.14
CA ALA A 201 9.09 -2.40 -10.18
C ALA A 201 8.85 -3.62 -11.11
N PRO A 202 9.92 -4.29 -11.59
CA PRO A 202 11.33 -3.96 -11.43
C PRO A 202 11.82 -2.91 -12.42
N GLN A 203 11.01 -2.46 -13.39
CA GLN A 203 11.40 -1.46 -14.39
C GLN A 203 11.81 -0.14 -13.74
N ASN A 204 11.15 0.20 -12.64
CA ASN A 204 11.40 1.39 -11.85
C ASN A 204 11.52 0.96 -10.38
N PRO A 205 12.70 0.51 -9.94
CA PRO A 205 12.89 0.07 -8.57
C PRO A 205 12.80 1.25 -7.59
N PHE A 206 12.84 0.95 -6.28
CA PHE A 206 13.05 1.98 -5.27
C PHE A 206 14.22 2.90 -5.69
N PRO A 207 14.05 4.25 -5.61
CA PRO A 207 12.95 5.00 -4.98
C PRO A 207 11.87 5.55 -5.94
N ALA A 208 11.72 5.03 -7.17
CA ALA A 208 10.85 5.62 -8.20
C ALA A 208 9.39 5.80 -7.76
N ALA A 209 8.77 4.77 -7.18
CA ALA A 209 7.38 4.85 -6.72
C ALA A 209 7.21 5.86 -5.58
N LEU A 210 8.20 5.99 -4.68
CA LEU A 210 8.18 6.98 -3.60
C LEU A 210 8.30 8.40 -4.13
N LEU A 211 9.15 8.62 -5.15
CA LEU A 211 9.25 9.90 -5.87
C LEU A 211 7.90 10.28 -6.49
N ASP A 212 7.20 9.34 -7.13
CA ASP A 212 5.90 9.59 -7.74
C ASP A 212 4.83 9.97 -6.68
N CYS A 213 4.89 9.34 -5.51
CA CYS A 213 4.02 9.68 -4.38
C CYS A 213 4.30 11.09 -3.86
N LEU A 214 5.58 11.50 -3.76
CA LEU A 214 5.96 12.86 -3.37
C LEU A 214 5.50 13.89 -4.41
N VAL A 215 5.71 13.62 -5.71
CA VAL A 215 5.23 14.48 -6.81
C VAL A 215 3.72 14.68 -6.74
N ALA A 216 2.96 13.62 -6.47
CA ALA A 216 1.52 13.73 -6.34
C ALA A 216 1.09 14.56 -5.13
N TYR A 217 1.77 14.39 -3.99
CA TYR A 217 1.51 15.18 -2.80
C TYR A 217 1.83 16.66 -3.00
N LEU A 218 2.95 16.98 -3.65
CA LEU A 218 3.32 18.36 -4.00
C LEU A 218 2.34 18.97 -5.02
N ASN A 219 1.86 18.20 -5.99
CA ASN A 219 0.81 18.66 -6.91
C ASN A 219 -0.49 19.00 -6.16
N LEU A 220 -0.89 18.23 -5.15
CA LEU A 220 -2.08 18.55 -4.34
C LEU A 220 -1.94 19.87 -3.59
N LEU A 221 -0.78 20.11 -2.98
CA LEU A 221 -0.50 21.31 -2.19
C LEU A 221 -0.27 22.55 -3.09
N PHE A 222 0.51 22.39 -4.14
CA PHE A 222 1.04 23.47 -4.97
C PHE A 222 0.85 23.14 -6.47
N PRO A 223 -0.41 22.98 -6.94
CA PRO A 223 -0.67 22.66 -8.33
C PRO A 223 -0.21 23.81 -9.24
N PRO A 224 0.51 23.54 -10.34
CA PRO A 224 0.88 24.59 -11.28
C PRO A 224 -0.34 25.19 -11.98
N ALA A 225 -0.16 26.36 -12.57
CA ALA A 225 -1.20 27.04 -13.33
C ALA A 225 -1.77 26.13 -14.44
N GLY A 226 -3.10 26.10 -14.56
CA GLY A 226 -3.80 25.25 -15.53
C GLY A 226 -4.04 23.80 -15.09
N SER A 227 -3.66 23.43 -13.87
CA SER A 227 -4.01 22.14 -13.28
C SER A 227 -5.53 21.92 -13.21
N LEU A 228 -5.95 20.65 -13.27
CA LEU A 228 -7.38 20.29 -13.17
C LEU A 228 -8.02 20.70 -11.84
N HIS A 229 -7.22 20.83 -10.78
CA HIS A 229 -7.66 21.16 -9.44
C HIS A 229 -6.90 22.38 -8.90
N THR A 230 -7.50 23.02 -7.90
CA THR A 230 -6.87 24.09 -7.11
C THR A 230 -6.09 23.49 -5.93
N THR A 231 -5.28 24.31 -5.26
CA THR A 231 -4.60 23.97 -4.01
C THR A 231 -5.55 23.26 -3.05
N VAL A 232 -5.08 22.14 -2.50
CA VAL A 232 -5.75 21.41 -1.43
C VAL A 232 -5.02 21.72 -0.13
N SER A 233 -5.73 22.28 0.85
CA SER A 233 -5.17 22.52 2.18
C SER A 233 -4.67 21.20 2.79
N PRO A 234 -3.46 21.15 3.40
CA PRO A 234 -2.92 19.93 4.01
C PRO A 234 -3.85 19.32 5.06
N GLU A 235 -4.65 20.16 5.75
CA GLU A 235 -5.65 19.73 6.74
C GLU A 235 -6.83 18.97 6.12
N ASN A 236 -6.93 18.93 4.80
CA ASN A 236 -7.94 18.19 4.06
C ASN A 236 -7.36 17.02 3.26
N ILE A 237 -6.04 16.80 3.30
CA ILE A 237 -5.38 15.69 2.61
C ILE A 237 -5.25 14.52 3.57
N ILE A 238 -5.78 13.36 3.19
CA ILE A 238 -5.55 12.09 3.87
C ILE A 238 -4.76 11.21 2.92
N ILE A 239 -3.56 10.78 3.34
CA ILE A 239 -2.85 9.73 2.61
C ILE A 239 -3.48 8.40 2.98
N SER A 240 -3.64 7.54 1.99
CA SER A 240 -4.19 6.21 2.20
C SER A 240 -3.52 5.18 1.32
N GLY A 241 -3.35 3.98 1.85
CA GLY A 241 -2.89 2.86 1.05
C GLY A 241 -3.12 1.52 1.73
N ASP A 242 -3.00 0.47 0.94
CA ASP A 242 -3.12 -0.90 1.38
C ASP A 242 -1.90 -1.73 0.96
N SER A 243 -1.50 -2.74 1.74
CA SER A 243 -0.37 -3.60 1.38
C SER A 243 0.90 -2.78 1.05
N ALA A 244 1.50 -2.98 -0.12
CA ALA A 244 2.59 -2.16 -0.66
C ALA A 244 2.25 -0.67 -0.86
N GLY A 245 0.98 -0.31 -1.05
CA GLY A 245 0.54 1.07 -1.04
C GLY A 245 0.54 1.66 0.37
N GLY A 246 0.25 0.83 1.37
CA GLY A 246 0.43 1.15 2.79
C GLY A 246 1.91 1.35 3.16
N ASN A 247 2.81 0.54 2.59
CA ASN A 247 4.27 0.75 2.65
C ASN A 247 4.64 2.15 2.15
N LEU A 248 4.32 2.45 0.89
CA LEU A 248 4.64 3.73 0.26
C LEU A 248 4.01 4.92 1.00
N SER A 249 2.82 4.75 1.57
CA SER A 249 2.17 5.78 2.38
C SER A 249 2.95 6.09 3.66
N LEU A 250 3.47 5.05 4.34
CA LEU A 250 4.32 5.19 5.51
C LEU A 250 5.71 5.76 5.14
N SER A 251 6.31 5.30 4.04
CA SER A 251 7.58 5.83 3.55
C SER A 251 7.48 7.30 3.14
N LEU A 252 6.39 7.70 2.48
CA LEU A 252 6.12 9.11 2.18
C LEU A 252 5.95 9.91 3.47
N LEU A 253 5.22 9.40 4.47
CA LEU A 253 5.11 10.08 5.76
C LEU A 253 6.48 10.24 6.45
N LEU A 254 7.32 9.20 6.47
CA LEU A 254 8.68 9.27 7.03
C LEU A 254 9.52 10.35 6.34
N LEU A 255 9.49 10.37 5.01
CA LEU A 255 10.17 11.40 4.21
C LEU A 255 9.69 12.81 4.58
N LEU A 256 8.38 13.03 4.65
CA LEU A 256 7.81 14.32 5.05
C LEU A 256 8.21 14.71 6.47
N LEU A 257 8.17 13.78 7.43
CA LEU A 257 8.58 14.02 8.81
C LEU A 257 10.05 14.38 8.91
N HIS A 258 10.91 13.70 8.15
CA HIS A 258 12.33 14.00 8.11
C HIS A 258 12.59 15.41 7.58
N LEU A 259 11.99 15.77 6.42
CA LEU A 259 12.08 17.11 5.85
C LEU A 259 11.58 18.20 6.83
N ASN A 260 10.50 17.93 7.57
CA ASN A 260 10.00 18.86 8.60
C ASN A 260 11.00 19.02 9.77
N LYS A 261 11.53 17.92 10.31
CA LYS A 261 12.48 17.95 11.44
C LYS A 261 13.76 18.68 11.09
N THR A 262 14.26 18.49 9.87
CA THR A 262 15.46 19.17 9.38
C THR A 262 15.18 20.57 8.82
N SER A 263 13.91 21.00 8.80
CA SER A 263 13.48 22.26 8.18
C SER A 263 13.99 22.41 6.75
N THR A 264 14.04 21.31 6.00
CA THR A 264 14.57 21.26 4.64
C THR A 264 13.47 21.66 3.66
N PRO A 265 13.60 22.80 2.96
CA PRO A 265 12.63 23.18 1.95
C PRO A 265 12.82 22.39 0.66
N ILE A 266 11.76 22.31 -0.13
CA ILE A 266 11.77 21.83 -1.52
C ILE A 266 11.36 22.98 -2.43
N THR A 267 12.14 23.20 -3.48
CA THR A 267 11.79 24.09 -4.59
C THR A 267 10.80 23.38 -5.50
N TRP A 268 9.65 24.02 -5.73
CA TRP A 268 8.57 23.50 -6.55
C TRP A 268 7.87 24.63 -7.29
N ASN A 269 7.78 24.53 -8.62
CA ASN A 269 7.29 25.61 -9.50
C ASN A 269 8.05 26.93 -9.31
N GLY A 270 9.36 26.85 -9.03
CA GLY A 270 10.23 28.02 -8.81
C GLY A 270 10.09 28.69 -7.44
N GLU A 271 9.25 28.16 -6.54
CA GLU A 271 9.07 28.66 -5.18
C GLU A 271 9.61 27.67 -4.15
N SER A 272 10.15 28.17 -3.03
CA SER A 272 10.71 27.35 -1.97
C SER A 272 9.65 27.09 -0.88
N HIS A 273 9.36 25.82 -0.60
CA HIS A 273 8.30 25.42 0.33
C HIS A 273 8.82 24.50 1.43
N LEU A 274 8.42 24.79 2.68
CA LEU A 274 8.40 23.76 3.73
C LEU A 274 7.15 22.92 3.53
N ILE A 275 7.32 21.60 3.46
CA ILE A 275 6.23 20.70 3.07
C ILE A 275 5.46 20.26 4.31
N PRO A 276 4.18 20.66 4.49
CA PRO A 276 3.39 20.24 5.64
C PRO A 276 3.05 18.74 5.59
N VAL A 277 2.88 18.13 6.75
CA VAL A 277 2.32 16.76 6.88
C VAL A 277 0.81 16.76 6.56
N PRO A 278 0.25 15.63 6.08
CA PRO A 278 -1.19 15.54 5.78
C PRO A 278 -2.03 15.55 7.07
N ALA A 279 -3.34 15.71 6.93
CA ALA A 279 -4.31 15.68 8.02
C ALA A 279 -4.33 14.34 8.77
N GLY A 280 -4.10 13.24 8.05
CA GLY A 280 -4.13 11.89 8.58
C GLY A 280 -3.60 10.86 7.60
N LEU A 281 -3.35 9.65 8.12
CA LEU A 281 -2.93 8.49 7.34
C LEU A 281 -3.89 7.32 7.61
N SER A 282 -4.36 6.63 6.56
CA SER A 282 -5.27 5.48 6.70
C SER A 282 -4.74 4.25 5.96
N LEU A 283 -4.47 3.19 6.72
CA LEU A 283 -3.74 2.01 6.28
C LEU A 283 -4.61 0.76 6.38
N ASN A 284 -4.69 0.00 5.30
CA ASN A 284 -5.29 -1.33 5.28
C ASN A 284 -4.19 -2.37 5.04
N SER A 285 -3.91 -3.20 6.05
CA SER A 285 -2.91 -4.26 5.90
C SER A 285 -1.55 -3.78 5.33
N PRO A 286 -0.91 -2.72 5.86
CA PRO A 286 0.32 -2.19 5.28
C PRO A 286 1.46 -3.20 5.37
N TRP A 287 2.27 -3.30 4.30
CA TRP A 287 3.50 -4.08 4.30
C TRP A 287 4.66 -3.20 4.75
N THR A 288 5.26 -3.48 5.89
CA THR A 288 6.22 -2.57 6.57
C THR A 288 7.61 -3.17 6.76
N ASP A 289 7.75 -4.47 6.51
CA ASP A 289 8.93 -5.31 6.64
C ASP A 289 9.10 -6.15 5.37
N LEU A 290 9.91 -5.64 4.43
CA LEU A 290 10.21 -6.34 3.18
C LEU A 290 11.22 -7.47 3.35
N LEU A 291 11.84 -7.60 4.54
CA LEU A 291 12.72 -8.72 4.87
C LEU A 291 11.91 -9.98 5.21
N CYS A 292 10.62 -9.84 5.49
CA CYS A 292 9.74 -10.91 5.92
C CYS A 292 10.24 -11.59 7.21
N SER A 293 10.47 -10.79 8.25
CA SER A 293 11.10 -11.23 9.50
C SER A 293 10.11 -11.62 10.62
N CYS A 294 8.83 -11.23 10.49
CA CYS A 294 7.85 -11.36 11.57
C CYS A 294 7.19 -12.77 11.69
N PRO A 295 6.94 -13.29 12.91
CA PRO A 295 6.37 -14.63 13.11
C PRO A 295 4.98 -14.86 12.50
N SER A 296 4.14 -13.83 12.36
CA SER A 296 2.82 -13.93 11.72
C SER A 296 2.87 -14.51 10.32
N LEU A 297 3.99 -14.34 9.60
CA LEU A 297 4.19 -14.88 8.25
C LEU A 297 3.99 -16.39 8.18
N GLU A 298 4.33 -17.12 9.24
CA GLU A 298 4.06 -18.56 9.32
C GLU A 298 2.84 -18.88 10.17
N ARG A 299 2.68 -18.17 11.30
CA ARG A 299 1.61 -18.44 12.27
C ARG A 299 0.21 -18.26 11.66
N ASN A 300 0.02 -17.28 10.77
CA ASN A 300 -1.31 -16.91 10.27
C ASN A 300 -1.64 -17.51 8.89
N LYS A 301 -0.80 -18.36 8.32
CA LYS A 301 -0.98 -18.89 6.94
C LYS A 301 -2.30 -19.60 6.67
N ALA A 302 -2.95 -20.14 7.70
CA ALA A 302 -4.27 -20.77 7.57
C ALA A 302 -5.37 -19.78 7.15
N TYR A 303 -5.21 -18.49 7.45
CA TYR A 303 -6.21 -17.45 7.26
C TYR A 303 -5.95 -16.56 6.04
N ASP A 304 -4.81 -16.72 5.37
CA ASP A 304 -4.37 -15.79 4.34
C ASP A 304 -4.23 -16.42 2.95
N TYR A 305 -4.28 -15.59 1.92
CA TYR A 305 -4.01 -15.97 0.53
C TYR A 305 -2.63 -15.52 0.06
N ILE A 306 -1.95 -14.61 0.75
CA ILE A 306 -0.55 -14.31 0.43
C ILE A 306 0.33 -15.50 0.84
N PRO A 307 1.30 -15.88 0.00
CA PRO A 307 2.12 -17.05 0.24
C PRO A 307 3.08 -16.82 1.42
N PRO A 308 3.11 -17.71 2.44
CA PRO A 308 4.08 -17.59 3.52
C PRO A 308 5.48 -17.98 3.03
N PRO A 309 6.58 -17.44 3.59
CA PRO A 309 7.93 -17.70 3.11
C PRO A 309 8.28 -19.20 3.00
N SER A 310 7.80 -20.04 3.91
CA SER A 310 8.06 -21.48 3.92
C SER A 310 7.58 -22.26 2.70
N ILE A 311 6.69 -21.72 1.86
CA ILE A 311 6.32 -22.41 0.61
C ILE A 311 7.43 -22.33 -0.45
N PHE A 312 8.38 -21.41 -0.27
CA PHE A 312 9.52 -21.26 -1.15
C PHE A 312 10.73 -21.99 -0.58
N PRO A 313 11.57 -22.62 -1.44
CA PRO A 313 12.80 -23.26 -0.99
C PRO A 313 13.75 -22.24 -0.35
N PRO A 314 14.70 -22.67 0.51
CA PRO A 314 15.72 -21.79 1.07
C PRO A 314 16.37 -20.92 -0.02
N PRO A 315 16.51 -19.59 0.21
CA PRO A 315 16.38 -18.86 1.47
C PRO A 315 14.96 -18.36 1.80
N HIS A 316 13.92 -19.02 1.28
CA HIS A 316 12.51 -18.63 1.39
C HIS A 316 12.18 -17.38 0.56
N SER A 317 12.68 -17.34 -0.67
CA SER A 317 12.48 -16.26 -1.64
C SER A 317 11.84 -16.77 -2.95
N ILE A 318 11.14 -15.88 -3.64
CA ILE A 318 10.49 -16.19 -4.91
C ILE A 318 11.53 -16.18 -6.02
N ARG A 319 11.65 -17.29 -6.77
CA ARG A 319 12.45 -17.32 -8.00
C ARG A 319 11.60 -16.92 -9.19
N TYR A 320 11.94 -15.80 -9.82
CA TYR A 320 11.27 -15.32 -11.01
C TYR A 320 11.97 -15.80 -12.29
N PRO A 321 11.22 -16.16 -13.34
CA PRO A 321 11.82 -16.45 -14.63
C PRO A 321 12.45 -15.19 -15.25
N SER A 322 13.43 -15.40 -16.13
CA SER A 322 14.02 -14.31 -16.92
C SER A 322 12.95 -13.57 -17.72
N CYS A 323 13.08 -12.24 -17.80
CA CYS A 323 12.09 -11.35 -18.41
C CYS A 323 12.77 -10.06 -18.90
N PRO A 324 12.42 -9.54 -20.10
CA PRO A 324 12.98 -8.27 -20.59
C PRO A 324 12.67 -7.03 -19.74
N LEU A 325 11.73 -7.14 -18.79
CA LEU A 325 11.38 -6.05 -17.88
C LEU A 325 12.35 -5.91 -16.70
N TRP A 326 13.24 -6.89 -16.49
CA TRP A 326 14.29 -6.72 -15.50
C TRP A 326 15.26 -5.61 -15.95
N PRO A 327 15.67 -4.70 -15.05
CA PRO A 327 16.67 -3.68 -15.36
C PRO A 327 18.07 -4.29 -15.56
N THR A 328 18.26 -5.54 -15.13
CA THR A 328 19.51 -6.29 -15.19
C THR A 328 19.31 -7.64 -15.91
N PRO A 329 20.34 -8.18 -16.60
CA PRO A 329 20.26 -9.50 -17.25
C PRO A 329 19.92 -10.66 -16.29
N SER A 330 20.29 -10.48 -15.02
CA SER A 330 20.03 -11.40 -13.91
C SER A 330 18.93 -10.83 -13.02
N PRO A 331 17.83 -11.55 -12.77
CA PRO A 331 16.81 -11.15 -11.80
C PRO A 331 17.41 -10.86 -10.42
N ARG A 332 16.87 -9.85 -9.73
CA ARG A 332 17.20 -9.58 -8.32
C ARG A 332 16.41 -10.53 -7.41
N SER A 333 16.90 -10.73 -6.19
CA SER A 333 16.17 -11.56 -5.22
C SER A 333 14.89 -10.85 -4.75
N ASN A 334 14.92 -9.51 -4.64
CA ASN A 334 13.74 -8.69 -4.45
C ASN A 334 13.36 -7.90 -5.72
N ILE A 335 12.05 -7.86 -6.03
CA ILE A 335 11.56 -7.13 -7.21
C ILE A 335 11.63 -5.63 -7.03
N TYR A 336 11.44 -5.12 -5.80
CA TYR A 336 11.25 -3.70 -5.50
C TYR A 336 12.57 -2.93 -5.40
N CYS A 337 13.56 -3.45 -4.67
CA CYS A 337 14.84 -2.80 -4.43
C CYS A 337 16.00 -3.79 -4.49
N GLU A 338 17.22 -3.27 -4.40
CA GLU A 338 18.40 -4.10 -4.09
C GLU A 338 18.29 -4.67 -2.67
N ASP A 339 18.89 -5.84 -2.45
CA ASP A 339 18.78 -6.57 -1.18
C ASP A 339 19.38 -5.79 -0.01
N THR A 340 20.44 -5.03 -0.24
CA THR A 340 21.09 -4.15 0.74
C THR A 340 20.23 -2.95 1.15
N PHE A 341 19.15 -2.67 0.43
CA PHE A 341 18.20 -1.62 0.79
C PHE A 341 16.98 -2.16 1.54
N LEU A 342 16.86 -3.48 1.74
CA LEU A 342 15.66 -4.07 2.34
C LEU A 342 15.44 -3.59 3.77
N ILE A 343 16.49 -3.35 4.56
CA ILE A 343 16.36 -2.79 5.90
C ILE A 343 16.17 -1.28 5.91
N HIS A 344 16.36 -0.57 4.79
CA HIS A 344 16.32 0.88 4.76
C HIS A 344 14.93 1.40 5.24
N PRO A 345 14.84 2.42 6.12
CA PRO A 345 13.56 2.87 6.68
C PRO A 345 12.50 3.33 5.66
N LEU A 346 12.92 3.82 4.49
CA LEU A 346 12.01 4.18 3.40
C LEU A 346 11.58 2.98 2.51
N VAL A 347 12.17 1.80 2.73
CA VAL A 347 11.83 0.53 2.07
C VAL A 347 11.05 -0.35 3.04
N SER A 348 11.56 -0.55 4.25
CA SER A 348 10.88 -1.23 5.35
C SER A 348 10.62 -0.25 6.50
N PRO A 349 9.48 0.48 6.52
CA PRO A 349 9.12 1.40 7.60
C PRO A 349 9.21 0.80 9.01
N LEU A 350 9.12 -0.52 9.18
CA LEU A 350 9.33 -1.19 10.45
C LEU A 350 10.75 -1.02 11.01
N SER A 351 11.77 -0.76 10.19
CA SER A 351 13.13 -0.51 10.68
C SER A 351 13.31 0.92 11.23
N ALA A 352 12.37 1.83 10.95
CA ALA A 352 12.43 3.19 11.46
C ALA A 352 12.25 3.21 12.99
N GLY A 353 13.24 3.77 13.68
CA GLY A 353 13.21 3.94 15.14
C GLY A 353 12.04 4.81 15.60
N ALA A 354 11.60 4.63 16.85
CA ALA A 354 10.39 5.26 17.36
C ALA A 354 10.38 6.80 17.23
N SER A 355 11.53 7.45 17.41
CA SER A 355 11.68 8.91 17.28
C SER A 355 11.43 9.44 15.86
N ALA A 356 11.58 8.60 14.82
CA ALA A 356 11.29 8.94 13.43
C ALA A 356 9.81 9.28 13.23
N TRP A 357 8.92 8.72 14.05
CA TRP A 357 7.47 8.91 13.95
C TRP A 357 6.92 10.11 14.73
N LYS A 358 7.74 10.79 15.54
CA LYS A 358 7.32 12.01 16.24
C LYS A 358 6.91 13.08 15.23
N GLY A 359 5.76 13.71 15.46
CA GLY A 359 5.14 14.69 14.56
C GLY A 359 4.17 14.09 13.54
N SER A 360 3.97 12.76 13.56
CA SER A 360 2.98 12.11 12.69
C SER A 360 1.57 12.66 12.94
N PRO A 361 0.73 12.78 11.89
CA PRO A 361 -0.69 13.01 12.06
C PRO A 361 -1.37 11.76 12.66
N PRO A 362 -2.66 11.81 13.02
CA PRO A 362 -3.40 10.61 13.41
C PRO A 362 -3.34 9.53 12.33
N ILE A 363 -3.23 8.26 12.75
CA ILE A 363 -3.10 7.10 11.85
C ILE A 363 -4.15 6.05 12.18
N LEU A 364 -4.86 5.57 11.15
CA LEU A 364 -5.76 4.43 11.22
C LEU A 364 -5.07 3.18 10.67
N PHE A 365 -5.06 2.09 11.44
CA PHE A 365 -4.67 0.75 11.01
C PHE A 365 -5.90 -0.16 10.97
N GLN A 366 -6.12 -0.84 9.85
CA GLN A 366 -7.18 -1.84 9.67
C GLN A 366 -6.56 -3.15 9.17
N ILE A 367 -6.51 -4.16 10.02
CA ILE A 367 -5.66 -5.35 9.85
C ILE A 367 -6.48 -6.63 10.03
N GLY A 368 -6.18 -7.67 9.27
CA GLY A 368 -6.77 -9.01 9.46
C GLY A 368 -6.01 -9.87 10.47
N THR A 369 -6.41 -11.14 10.64
CA THR A 369 -5.52 -12.17 11.20
C THR A 369 -4.65 -12.71 10.05
N GLU A 370 -3.88 -11.81 9.47
CA GLU A 370 -3.15 -11.98 8.22
C GLU A 370 -1.65 -12.15 8.44
N LEU A 371 -0.89 -12.48 7.41
CA LEU A 371 0.55 -12.67 7.53
C LEU A 371 1.30 -11.39 7.91
N LEU A 372 0.78 -10.23 7.54
CA LEU A 372 1.36 -8.90 7.79
C LEU A 372 0.93 -8.28 9.13
N ALA A 373 0.28 -9.08 10.00
CA ALA A 373 -0.32 -8.56 11.22
C ALA A 373 0.71 -8.12 12.27
N ASP A 374 1.77 -8.90 12.51
CA ASP A 374 2.73 -8.61 13.58
C ASP A 374 3.53 -7.34 13.30
N GLU A 375 3.99 -7.15 12.07
CA GLU A 375 4.72 -5.95 11.68
C GLU A 375 3.89 -4.67 11.88
N SER A 376 2.58 -4.73 11.58
CA SER A 376 1.66 -3.64 11.83
C SER A 376 1.43 -3.40 13.33
N LYS A 377 1.34 -4.46 14.14
CA LYS A 377 1.19 -4.38 15.60
C LYS A 377 2.41 -3.74 16.26
N ILE A 378 3.61 -4.18 15.88
CA ILE A 378 4.88 -3.61 16.35
C ILE A 378 4.93 -2.12 16.06
N LEU A 379 4.69 -1.74 14.79
CA LEU A 379 4.79 -0.35 14.37
C LEU A 379 3.74 0.54 15.06
N ALA A 380 2.49 0.08 15.16
CA ALA A 380 1.43 0.80 15.84
C ALA A 380 1.73 1.01 17.33
N ALA A 381 2.20 -0.02 18.04
CA ALA A 381 2.60 0.08 19.45
C ALA A 381 3.76 1.07 19.62
N ARG A 382 4.79 0.97 18.76
CA ARG A 382 5.95 1.88 18.75
C ARG A 382 5.54 3.34 18.58
N MET A 383 4.69 3.62 17.59
CA MET A 383 4.17 4.96 17.32
C MET A 383 3.35 5.50 18.51
N ALA A 384 2.47 4.66 19.08
CA ALA A 384 1.66 5.04 20.24
C ALA A 384 2.53 5.34 21.47
N ASN A 385 3.64 4.63 21.67
CA ASN A 385 4.57 4.84 22.77
C ASN A 385 5.34 6.18 22.69
N VAL A 386 5.49 6.76 21.50
CA VAL A 386 6.06 8.11 21.32
C VAL A 386 5.01 9.22 21.16
N GLY A 387 3.73 8.90 21.42
CA GLY A 387 2.63 9.88 21.49
C GLY A 387 1.90 10.11 20.16
N VAL A 388 2.10 9.27 19.14
CA VAL A 388 1.28 9.33 17.92
C VAL A 388 -0.14 8.86 18.23
N THR A 389 -1.14 9.56 17.71
CA THR A 389 -2.55 9.16 17.84
C THR A 389 -2.86 8.02 16.89
N ILE A 390 -3.04 6.81 17.44
CA ILE A 390 -3.33 5.61 16.65
C ILE A 390 -4.78 5.15 16.89
N ARG A 391 -5.48 4.88 15.79
CA ARG A 391 -6.73 4.11 15.77
C ARG A 391 -6.45 2.73 15.20
N TRP A 392 -6.58 1.70 16.01
CA TRP A 392 -6.31 0.32 15.65
C TRP A 392 -7.60 -0.49 15.51
N GLU A 393 -7.75 -1.20 14.40
CA GLU A 393 -8.86 -2.11 14.15
C GLU A 393 -8.35 -3.46 13.62
N GLU A 394 -8.49 -4.52 14.43
CA GLU A 394 -8.10 -5.88 14.06
C GLU A 394 -9.33 -6.75 13.80
N TYR A 395 -9.44 -7.33 12.61
CA TYR A 395 -10.57 -8.16 12.20
C TYR A 395 -10.20 -9.64 12.28
N GLU A 396 -10.82 -10.36 13.21
CA GLU A 396 -10.52 -11.77 13.49
C GLU A 396 -10.72 -12.66 12.25
N TYR A 397 -9.72 -13.50 11.99
CA TYR A 397 -9.66 -14.47 10.90
C TYR A 397 -9.77 -13.88 9.50
N MET A 398 -9.73 -12.56 9.34
CA MET A 398 -9.78 -11.95 8.02
C MET A 398 -8.42 -12.06 7.31
N PRO A 399 -8.39 -12.37 6.00
CA PRO A 399 -7.16 -12.41 5.21
C PRO A 399 -6.59 -11.01 4.94
N HIS A 400 -5.42 -10.96 4.31
CA HIS A 400 -4.82 -9.72 3.82
C HIS A 400 -5.80 -8.87 3.00
N CYS A 401 -5.85 -7.56 3.23
CA CYS A 401 -6.72 -6.62 2.49
C CYS A 401 -8.20 -7.07 2.37
N PHE A 402 -8.74 -7.80 3.35
CA PHE A 402 -10.05 -8.46 3.23
C PHE A 402 -11.19 -7.52 2.78
N ALA A 403 -11.17 -6.27 3.23
CA ALA A 403 -12.22 -5.30 2.92
C ALA A 403 -12.28 -4.99 1.42
N LEU A 404 -11.16 -5.08 0.71
CA LEU A 404 -11.08 -4.86 -0.73
C LEU A 404 -11.54 -6.09 -1.54
N LEU A 405 -11.44 -7.28 -0.94
CA LEU A 405 -11.64 -8.57 -1.63
C LEU A 405 -12.98 -9.25 -1.31
N LEU A 406 -13.53 -9.01 -0.11
CA LEU A 406 -14.70 -9.68 0.42
C LEU A 406 -15.84 -8.67 0.69
N PRO A 407 -16.42 -8.05 -0.37
CA PRO A 407 -17.39 -6.97 -0.22
C PRO A 407 -18.73 -7.39 0.40
N HIS A 408 -19.02 -8.70 0.49
CA HIS A 408 -20.26 -9.23 1.07
C HIS A 408 -20.24 -9.30 2.60
N LEU A 409 -19.07 -9.18 3.24
CA LEU A 409 -18.96 -9.34 4.68
C LEU A 409 -19.46 -8.11 5.46
N ARG A 410 -20.05 -8.36 6.63
CA ARG A 410 -20.41 -7.31 7.59
C ARG A 410 -19.17 -6.56 8.08
N GLY A 411 -18.08 -7.27 8.35
CA GLY A 411 -16.78 -6.69 8.69
C GLY A 411 -16.29 -5.71 7.64
N THR A 412 -16.46 -6.03 6.35
CA THR A 412 -16.10 -5.12 5.25
C THR A 412 -16.95 -3.85 5.24
N LYS A 413 -18.25 -3.95 5.54
CA LYS A 413 -19.09 -2.76 5.68
C LYS A 413 -18.59 -1.85 6.81
N ARG A 414 -18.36 -2.44 8.01
CA ARG A 414 -17.83 -1.74 9.19
C ARG A 414 -16.45 -1.12 8.94
N CYS A 415 -15.56 -1.83 8.25
CA CYS A 415 -14.24 -1.34 7.87
C CYS A 415 -14.32 -0.05 7.04
N PHE A 416 -15.09 -0.05 5.96
CA PHE A 416 -15.26 1.16 5.14
C PHE A 416 -15.98 2.31 5.86
N GLU A 417 -16.95 2.01 6.72
CA GLU A 417 -17.65 3.04 7.50
C GLU A 417 -16.71 3.72 8.49
N SER A 418 -15.83 2.96 9.15
CA SER A 418 -14.82 3.54 10.06
C SER A 418 -13.70 4.24 9.32
N TRP A 419 -13.26 3.72 8.18
CA TRP A 419 -12.29 4.38 7.32
C TRP A 419 -12.80 5.75 6.87
N ALA A 420 -14.03 5.80 6.33
CA ALA A 420 -14.63 7.07 5.92
C ALA A 420 -14.86 8.03 7.10
N ARG A 421 -15.28 7.50 8.26
CA ARG A 421 -15.44 8.30 9.49
C ARG A 421 -14.11 8.90 9.91
N PHE A 422 -13.05 8.11 9.97
CA PHE A 422 -11.71 8.58 10.29
C PHE A 422 -11.27 9.69 9.33
N CYS A 423 -11.43 9.50 8.01
CA CYS A 423 -11.10 10.52 7.02
C CYS A 423 -11.87 11.84 7.23
N GLY A 424 -13.16 11.77 7.59
CA GLY A 424 -13.98 12.96 7.88
C GLY A 424 -13.78 13.55 9.29
N GLU A 425 -13.13 12.84 10.20
CA GLU A 425 -12.74 13.37 11.52
C GLU A 425 -11.39 14.08 11.46
N VAL A 426 -10.42 13.52 10.72
CA VAL A 426 -9.08 14.11 10.55
C VAL A 426 -9.08 15.24 9.53
N GLY A 427 -9.82 15.09 8.43
CA GLY A 427 -10.00 16.11 7.40
C GLY A 427 -11.42 16.62 7.35
N GLY A 428 -11.65 17.78 6.73
CA GLY A 428 -13.00 18.36 6.70
C GLY A 428 -13.31 19.33 7.83
N VAL A 429 -12.32 19.74 8.60
CA VAL A 429 -12.46 20.89 9.51
C VAL A 429 -12.45 22.15 8.64
N GLN A 430 -13.64 22.56 8.17
CA GLN A 430 -13.83 23.94 7.72
C GLN A 430 -13.47 24.87 8.90
N GLU A 431 -12.92 26.05 8.61
CA GLU A 431 -12.81 27.12 9.59
C GLU A 431 -14.12 27.18 10.37
N MET A 432 -14.07 26.71 11.61
CA MET A 432 -15.22 26.69 12.49
C MET A 432 -15.72 28.12 12.59
N GLU A 433 -17.03 28.33 12.41
CA GLU A 433 -17.65 29.58 12.84
C GLU A 433 -17.15 29.87 14.25
N LYS A 434 -16.58 31.07 14.45
CA LYS A 434 -15.87 31.52 15.65
C LYS A 434 -16.46 30.93 16.94
N GLY A 435 -15.85 29.85 17.47
CA GLY A 435 -16.19 29.33 18.80
C GLY A 435 -16.19 27.81 18.98
N GLU A 436 -16.28 27.00 17.93
CA GLU A 436 -16.30 25.53 18.09
C GLU A 436 -14.87 24.94 18.17
N LYS A 437 -14.62 24.13 19.20
CA LYS A 437 -13.31 23.48 19.44
C LYS A 437 -13.07 22.38 18.42
N LYS A 438 -11.88 22.36 17.80
CA LYS A 438 -11.40 21.27 16.93
C LYS A 438 -11.68 19.92 17.61
N ARG A 439 -12.42 19.05 16.91
CA ARG A 439 -12.80 17.74 17.46
C ARG A 439 -11.52 16.97 17.79
N GLU A 440 -11.32 16.65 19.06
CA GLU A 440 -10.14 15.92 19.50
C GLU A 440 -10.19 14.50 18.96
N ILE A 441 -9.15 14.11 18.23
CA ILE A 441 -9.05 12.78 17.64
C ILE A 441 -8.40 11.88 18.67
N THR A 442 -9.17 10.92 19.19
CA THR A 442 -8.72 10.07 20.28
C THR A 442 -8.09 8.79 19.76
N ALA A 443 -6.99 8.38 20.40
CA ALA A 443 -6.45 7.05 20.22
C ALA A 443 -7.48 6.00 20.66
N SER A 444 -7.52 4.86 19.98
CA SER A 444 -8.43 3.76 20.29
C SER A 444 -7.92 2.47 19.67
N GLY A 445 -8.21 1.33 20.30
CA GLY A 445 -7.92 0.01 19.75
C GLY A 445 -9.12 -0.90 19.93
N VAL A 446 -9.52 -1.57 18.86
CA VAL A 446 -10.60 -2.57 18.90
C VAL A 446 -10.22 -3.82 18.12
N LYS A 447 -10.62 -4.97 18.67
CA LYS A 447 -10.65 -6.25 18.00
C LYS A 447 -12.10 -6.59 17.63
N ILE A 448 -12.33 -6.84 16.35
CA ILE A 448 -13.63 -7.12 15.76
C ILE A 448 -13.73 -8.61 15.47
N SER A 449 -14.75 -9.25 16.04
CA SER A 449 -15.05 -10.67 15.80
C SER A 449 -15.28 -11.02 14.32
N ALA A 450 -15.05 -12.28 13.95
CA ALA A 450 -15.14 -12.78 12.57
C ALA A 450 -16.46 -12.40 11.85
N ASN A 451 -17.57 -12.42 12.58
CA ASN A 451 -18.90 -12.10 12.05
C ASN A 451 -19.19 -10.57 11.97
N GLY A 452 -18.26 -9.75 12.44
CA GLY A 452 -18.33 -8.29 12.42
C GLY A 452 -19.32 -7.69 13.42
N VAL A 453 -19.68 -8.41 14.50
CA VAL A 453 -20.73 -7.99 15.44
C VAL A 453 -20.18 -7.54 16.79
N LYS A 454 -19.26 -8.32 17.37
CA LYS A 454 -18.66 -8.02 18.67
C LYS A 454 -17.35 -7.26 18.49
N GLU A 455 -17.21 -6.15 19.22
CA GLU A 455 -15.96 -5.39 19.36
C GLU A 455 -15.45 -5.57 20.80
N THR A 456 -14.14 -5.75 20.96
CA THR A 456 -13.45 -5.81 22.26
C THR A 456 -12.33 -4.79 22.24
N GLU A 457 -12.26 -3.92 23.25
CA GLU A 457 -11.20 -2.92 23.35
C GLU A 457 -9.83 -3.59 23.52
N VAL A 458 -8.80 -3.00 22.92
CA VAL A 458 -7.40 -3.39 23.07
C VAL A 458 -6.54 -2.16 23.32
N ASP A 459 -5.55 -2.31 24.21
CA ASP A 459 -4.55 -1.26 24.40
C ASP A 459 -3.56 -1.28 23.24
N VAL A 460 -3.51 -0.17 22.49
CA VAL A 460 -2.62 -0.03 21.33
C VAL A 460 -1.15 -0.12 21.75
N LYS A 461 -0.79 0.42 22.93
CA LYS A 461 0.60 0.38 23.42
C LYS A 461 1.04 -1.03 23.80
N GLY A 462 0.08 -1.88 24.19
CA GLY A 462 0.27 -3.29 24.53
C GLY A 462 0.05 -4.26 23.38
N LEU A 463 -0.01 -3.80 22.12
CA LEU A 463 -0.14 -4.70 20.96
C LEU A 463 1.09 -5.57 20.71
N TRP A 464 2.25 -5.18 21.23
CA TRP A 464 3.51 -5.90 21.10
C TRP A 464 4.35 -5.80 22.38
N GLU A 465 5.06 -6.87 22.71
CA GLU A 465 5.84 -6.97 23.95
C GLU A 465 7.36 -6.97 23.72
N GLU A 466 7.84 -7.42 22.55
CA GLU A 466 9.29 -7.43 22.28
C GLU A 466 9.83 -6.00 22.17
N SER A 467 11.08 -5.80 22.60
CA SER A 467 11.74 -4.50 22.48
C SER A 467 12.11 -4.20 21.02
N ASP A 468 12.32 -2.91 20.72
CA ASP A 468 12.73 -2.47 19.38
C ASP A 468 14.07 -3.09 18.97
N GLU A 469 14.98 -3.31 19.92
CA GLU A 469 16.28 -3.96 19.67
C GLU A 469 16.11 -5.41 19.18
N VAL A 470 15.22 -6.19 19.80
CA VAL A 470 14.96 -7.58 19.41
C VAL A 470 14.34 -7.64 18.01
N VAL A 471 13.41 -6.74 17.70
CA VAL A 471 12.80 -6.67 16.37
C VAL A 471 13.85 -6.31 15.32
N LEU A 472 14.69 -5.31 15.57
CA LEU A 472 15.74 -4.87 14.65
C LEU A 472 16.83 -5.93 14.46
N GLU A 473 17.22 -6.63 15.53
CA GLU A 473 18.16 -7.76 15.45
C GLU A 473 17.61 -8.85 14.53
N ARG A 474 16.34 -9.23 14.69
CA ARG A 474 15.66 -10.20 13.81
C ARG A 474 15.60 -9.73 12.35
N MET A 475 15.38 -8.44 12.11
CA MET A 475 15.44 -7.88 10.75
C MET A 475 16.85 -7.98 10.16
N ARG A 476 17.89 -7.61 10.92
CA ARG A 476 19.30 -7.68 10.48
C ARG A 476 19.80 -9.11 10.24
N GLU A 477 19.37 -10.07 11.05
CA GLU A 477 19.63 -11.48 10.82
C GLU A 477 19.06 -11.93 9.47
N ARG A 478 17.83 -11.50 9.18
CA ARG A 478 17.15 -11.85 7.93
C ARG A 478 17.81 -11.19 6.72
N GLU A 479 18.21 -9.94 6.83
CA GLU A 479 18.99 -9.23 5.82
C GLU A 479 20.32 -9.94 5.52
N SER A 480 21.06 -10.32 6.57
CA SER A 480 22.33 -11.03 6.44
C SER A 480 22.16 -12.34 5.65
N VAL A 481 21.08 -13.09 5.90
CA VAL A 481 20.75 -14.30 5.14
C VAL A 481 20.50 -13.98 3.66
N LEU A 482 19.71 -12.96 3.35
CA LEU A 482 19.38 -12.59 1.98
C LEU A 482 20.61 -12.08 1.20
N VAL A 483 21.40 -11.19 1.80
CA VAL A 483 22.64 -10.65 1.22
C VAL A 483 23.68 -11.75 1.01
N SER A 484 23.84 -12.68 1.97
CA SER A 484 24.79 -13.79 1.83
C SER A 484 24.40 -14.73 0.68
N TRP A 485 23.11 -15.03 0.53
CA TRP A 485 22.60 -15.85 -0.55
C TRP A 485 22.77 -15.18 -1.91
N GLY A 486 22.62 -13.86 -1.95
CA GLY A 486 22.84 -13.08 -3.16
C GLY A 486 24.28 -13.08 -3.69
N LYS A 487 25.24 -13.48 -2.84
CA LYS A 487 26.68 -13.59 -3.15
C LYS A 487 27.14 -15.01 -3.50
N GLU A 488 26.30 -16.05 -3.36
CA GLU A 488 26.74 -17.41 -3.73
C GLU A 488 27.15 -17.46 -5.21
N VAL A 489 28.05 -18.39 -5.57
CA VAL A 489 28.53 -18.65 -6.95
C VAL A 489 27.89 -19.95 -7.44
N ASP A 490 27.40 -20.01 -8.67
CA ASP A 490 26.80 -21.23 -9.22
C ASP A 490 27.86 -22.34 -9.35
N GLY A 491 27.41 -23.60 -9.41
CA GLY A 491 28.30 -24.76 -9.48
C GLY A 491 29.17 -24.83 -10.76
N ASN A 492 29.05 -23.87 -11.67
CA ASN A 492 29.86 -23.74 -12.88
C ASN A 492 30.91 -22.61 -12.79
N GLY A 493 31.06 -21.98 -11.62
CA GLY A 493 32.03 -20.89 -11.42
C GLY A 493 31.58 -19.55 -12.01
N ASN A 494 30.31 -19.42 -12.40
CA ASN A 494 29.71 -18.11 -12.64
C ASN A 494 29.12 -17.62 -11.32
N GLU A 495 29.30 -16.34 -10.96
CA GLU A 495 28.57 -15.75 -9.82
C GLU A 495 27.08 -16.13 -9.93
N ASN A 496 26.51 -16.71 -8.86
CA ASN A 496 25.11 -17.13 -8.80
C ASN A 496 24.31 -15.84 -8.66
N VAL A 497 24.07 -15.21 -9.82
CA VAL A 497 22.84 -14.57 -10.26
C VAL A 497 21.84 -14.27 -9.13
N ASN A 498 22.16 -13.41 -8.15
CA ASN A 498 21.22 -12.82 -7.19
C ASN A 498 21.83 -11.65 -6.38
N GLY A 499 22.47 -10.68 -7.02
CA GLY A 499 22.68 -9.37 -6.35
C GLY A 499 23.84 -9.29 -5.34
N GLY A 500 25.05 -9.59 -5.79
CA GLY A 500 26.26 -9.39 -4.98
C GLY A 500 27.55 -9.15 -5.77
N GLY A 501 27.47 -8.94 -7.09
CA GLY A 501 28.64 -8.73 -7.94
C GLY A 501 28.89 -7.24 -8.22
N ASN A 502 29.94 -6.69 -7.60
CA ASN A 502 30.40 -5.30 -7.74
C ASN A 502 30.75 -4.86 -9.18
N GLU A 503 30.80 -5.78 -10.15
CA GLU A 503 31.27 -5.48 -11.50
C GLU A 503 30.22 -5.59 -12.62
N ARG A 504 28.95 -5.90 -12.34
CA ARG A 504 27.89 -5.91 -13.37
C ARG A 504 26.59 -5.19 -13.04
N ALA A 505 26.53 -4.53 -11.88
CA ALA A 505 25.44 -3.61 -11.50
C ALA A 505 25.73 -2.13 -11.87
N ARG A 506 26.76 -1.87 -12.70
CA ARG A 506 26.96 -0.55 -13.32
C ARG A 506 26.46 -0.58 -14.76
N LEU A 507 25.20 -0.20 -14.95
CA LEU A 507 24.73 0.42 -16.18
C LEU A 507 23.88 1.64 -15.83
#